data_AF-A0A842QNT7-F1
#
_entry.id   AF-A0A842QNT7-F1
#
_cell.length_a   1.000
_cell.length_b   1.000
_cell.length_c   1.000
_cell.angle_alpha   90.00
_cell.angle_beta   90.00
_cell.angle_gamma   90.00
#
_symmetry.space_group_name_H-M   'P 1'
#
loop_
_entity.id
_entity.type
_entity.pdbx_description
1 polymer ?
#
loop_
_entity_poly.entity_id
_entity_poly.type
_entity_poly.pdbx_seq_one_letter_code
_entity_poly.pdbx_strand_id
1 'polypeptide(L)'
;MKKILEDIKILDFTHVWFGPYTTMMLAELGAEVIKVEPPWGTIGRLGPGEIYEGVSTTFYALNLNKKDIAMDLKNPEVKEMIKELVKQSDVVIQNFAPGTMERLGLGYDQLQEWNPKIIYAALSGFGQTGPYSRYGSYAVVAEAISGHTYATGKNYDYEGPPINMAGALGDLGPAMYAAFSIVAAIRHRDKTGRGQMIDVCQVDTMVAFNCCASVAYDLFKESPIDRRQDRPKDPQRIWGILPVKDGWIQIAGERSKAIENLKKELDVDEVNKDMVLERIKNMTRKEAFDWLAKLGFPCAPIYEAYEAIDDPHLKAREMWVEVDHKAAGKHKVPNFPVKFSETPGEVVSPAPMLGQHTREVLKKKLGKTDEELDSLEKQGAIIQWKE
;
A
#
# COMPACT_ATOMS: atom_id res chain seq x y z
N MET A 1 -21.65 -13.06 -8.81
CA MET A 1 -21.17 -11.83 -8.13
C MET A 1 -20.48 -10.98 -9.17
N LYS A 2 -20.72 -9.67 -9.23
CA LYS A 2 -20.04 -8.78 -10.20
C LYS A 2 -18.65 -8.36 -9.69
N LYS A 3 -18.49 -8.17 -8.38
CA LYS A 3 -17.18 -7.95 -7.72
C LYS A 3 -16.99 -8.92 -6.56
N ILE A 4 -15.73 -9.25 -6.24
CA ILE A 4 -15.41 -10.32 -5.29
C ILE A 4 -15.74 -9.97 -3.83
N LEU A 5 -15.79 -8.67 -3.47
CA LEU A 5 -16.18 -8.19 -2.14
C LEU A 5 -17.46 -7.32 -2.17
N GLU A 6 -18.33 -7.46 -3.17
CA GLU A 6 -19.51 -6.58 -3.33
C GLU A 6 -20.52 -6.66 -2.17
N ASP A 7 -20.48 -7.74 -1.39
CA ASP A 7 -21.31 -7.99 -0.22
C ASP A 7 -20.66 -7.57 1.10
N ILE A 8 -19.41 -7.09 1.07
CA ILE A 8 -18.63 -6.73 2.26
C ILE A 8 -18.72 -5.23 2.54
N LYS A 9 -19.02 -4.89 3.80
CA LYS A 9 -19.08 -3.51 4.32
C LYS A 9 -17.99 -3.26 5.34
N ILE A 10 -17.27 -2.16 5.17
CA ILE A 10 -16.11 -1.80 5.99
C ILE A 10 -16.29 -0.42 6.60
N LEU A 11 -16.10 -0.32 7.92
CA LEU A 11 -15.87 0.96 8.59
C LEU A 11 -14.37 1.20 8.72
N ASP A 12 -13.91 2.26 8.08
CA ASP A 12 -12.51 2.64 7.97
C ASP A 12 -12.22 3.85 8.87
N PHE A 13 -11.59 3.60 10.02
CA PHE A 13 -11.12 4.64 10.95
C PHE A 13 -9.66 5.00 10.72
N THR A 14 -9.08 4.60 9.60
CA THR A 14 -7.65 4.69 9.39
C THR A 14 -7.20 6.04 8.83
N HIS A 15 -5.92 6.34 8.95
CA HIS A 15 -5.30 7.52 8.37
C HIS A 15 -3.87 7.25 7.87
N VAL A 16 -3.30 8.22 7.16
CA VAL A 16 -1.91 8.18 6.66
C VAL A 16 -1.77 7.09 5.57
N TRP A 17 -0.87 6.11 5.68
CA TRP A 17 -0.55 5.19 4.58
C TRP A 17 -1.05 3.76 4.82
N PHE A 18 -0.64 3.12 5.92
CA PHE A 18 -0.88 1.70 6.21
C PHE A 18 -2.35 1.31 6.10
N GLY A 19 -3.21 1.93 6.92
CA GLY A 19 -4.63 1.62 6.90
C GLY A 19 -5.35 2.05 5.61
N PRO A 20 -5.16 3.29 5.11
CA PRO A 20 -5.85 3.72 3.89
C PRO A 20 -5.50 2.88 2.66
N TYR A 21 -4.25 2.46 2.50
CA TYR A 21 -3.87 1.54 1.42
C TYR A 21 -4.54 0.17 1.58
N THR A 22 -4.64 -0.35 2.80
CA THR A 22 -5.37 -1.59 3.11
C THR A 22 -6.82 -1.49 2.66
N THR A 23 -7.53 -0.44 3.06
CA THR A 23 -8.96 -0.30 2.77
C THR A 23 -9.24 0.10 1.32
N MET A 24 -8.32 0.81 0.66
CA MET A 24 -8.37 1.09 -0.76
C MET A 24 -8.34 -0.21 -1.59
N MET A 25 -7.39 -1.11 -1.32
CA MET A 25 -7.33 -2.40 -2.02
C MET A 25 -8.63 -3.21 -1.87
N LEU A 26 -9.24 -3.19 -0.69
CA LEU A 26 -10.53 -3.86 -0.45
C LEU A 26 -11.69 -3.16 -1.20
N ALA A 27 -11.68 -1.83 -1.29
CA ALA A 27 -12.65 -1.06 -2.06
C ALA A 27 -12.52 -1.31 -3.58
N GLU A 28 -11.30 -1.40 -4.10
CA GLU A 28 -11.01 -1.76 -5.51
C GLU A 28 -11.51 -3.17 -5.87
N LEU A 29 -11.54 -4.08 -4.89
CA LEU A 29 -12.14 -5.41 -5.01
C LEU A 29 -13.66 -5.43 -4.80
N GLY A 30 -14.28 -4.28 -4.53
CA GLY A 30 -15.73 -4.08 -4.52
C GLY A 30 -16.36 -3.87 -3.15
N ALA A 31 -15.60 -3.86 -2.05
CA ALA A 31 -16.17 -3.62 -0.72
C ALA A 31 -16.76 -2.20 -0.60
N GLU A 32 -17.89 -2.06 0.10
CA GLU A 32 -18.41 -0.76 0.50
C GLU A 32 -17.58 -0.24 1.68
N VAL A 33 -16.61 0.64 1.39
CA VAL A 33 -15.76 1.25 2.42
C VAL A 33 -16.30 2.63 2.80
N ILE A 34 -16.65 2.78 4.07
CA ILE A 34 -17.07 4.04 4.67
C ILE A 34 -15.94 4.53 5.58
N LYS A 35 -15.22 5.54 5.11
CA LYS A 35 -14.21 6.26 5.88
C LYS A 35 -14.88 7.15 6.91
N VAL A 36 -14.50 7.00 8.17
CA VAL A 36 -14.96 7.82 9.29
C VAL A 36 -13.86 8.79 9.68
N GLU A 37 -14.08 10.07 9.40
CA GLU A 37 -13.16 11.15 9.74
C GLU A 37 -13.72 12.02 10.87
N PRO A 38 -12.88 12.70 11.66
CA PRO A 38 -13.37 13.77 12.52
C PRO A 38 -13.90 14.95 11.67
N PRO A 39 -14.70 15.87 12.24
CA PRO A 39 -15.25 17.03 11.52
C PRO A 39 -14.22 17.89 10.78
N TRP A 40 -12.97 17.91 11.25
CA TRP A 40 -11.86 18.65 10.63
C TRP A 40 -10.99 17.82 9.68
N GLY A 41 -11.34 16.55 9.45
CA GLY A 41 -10.58 15.61 8.64
C GLY A 41 -9.39 14.96 9.36
N THR A 42 -8.96 13.83 8.82
CA THR A 42 -7.78 13.09 9.29
C THR A 42 -6.50 13.81 8.87
N ILE A 43 -5.42 13.58 9.62
CA ILE A 43 -4.10 14.10 9.28
C ILE A 43 -3.64 13.68 7.88
N GLY A 44 -4.16 12.57 7.33
CA GLY A 44 -3.86 12.13 5.97
C GLY A 44 -4.23 13.16 4.89
N ARG A 45 -5.20 14.04 5.15
CA ARG A 45 -5.56 15.13 4.21
C ARG A 45 -4.48 16.21 4.12
N LEU A 46 -3.69 16.41 5.18
CA LEU A 46 -2.63 17.43 5.28
C LEU A 46 -1.25 16.80 5.56
N GLY A 47 -1.13 15.49 5.37
CA GLY A 47 0.06 14.72 5.76
C GLY A 47 1.30 15.10 4.97
N PRO A 48 2.49 14.59 5.36
CA PRO A 48 3.75 14.90 4.70
C PRO A 48 3.72 14.35 3.27
N GLY A 49 3.41 15.22 2.33
CA GLY A 49 3.28 14.96 0.90
C GLY A 49 2.93 16.26 0.19
N GLU A 50 3.00 16.26 -1.13
CA GLU A 50 2.62 17.42 -1.92
C GLU A 50 1.13 17.72 -1.71
N ILE A 51 0.79 18.99 -1.51
CA ILE A 51 -0.59 19.45 -1.36
C ILE A 51 -1.05 20.01 -2.69
N TYR A 52 -2.19 19.54 -3.17
CA TYR A 52 -2.84 20.04 -4.38
C TYR A 52 -4.31 20.30 -4.09
N GLU A 53 -4.76 21.54 -4.33
CA GLU A 53 -6.12 21.99 -4.00
C GLU A 53 -6.51 21.70 -2.53
N GLY A 54 -5.57 21.98 -1.61
CA GLY A 54 -5.78 21.87 -0.16
C GLY A 54 -5.75 20.45 0.42
N VAL A 55 -5.49 19.42 -0.41
CA VAL A 55 -5.43 18.02 0.03
C VAL A 55 -4.13 17.36 -0.44
N SER A 56 -3.56 16.48 0.38
CA SER A 56 -2.36 15.72 0.04
C SER A 56 -2.59 14.78 -1.14
N THR A 57 -1.61 14.71 -2.04
CA THR A 57 -1.56 13.71 -3.12
C THR A 57 -1.62 12.28 -2.58
N THR A 58 -1.09 12.03 -1.37
CA THR A 58 -1.27 10.77 -0.65
C THR A 58 -2.74 10.46 -0.39
N PHE A 59 -3.54 11.46 0.01
CA PHE A 59 -4.96 11.23 0.27
C PHE A 59 -5.70 10.90 -1.03
N TYR A 60 -5.41 11.62 -2.12
CA TYR A 60 -5.97 11.33 -3.45
C TYR A 60 -5.64 9.91 -3.90
N ALA A 61 -4.40 9.47 -3.70
CA ALA A 61 -3.96 8.14 -4.09
C ALA A 61 -4.55 7.03 -3.22
N LEU A 62 -4.69 7.21 -1.91
CA LEU A 62 -4.98 6.12 -0.96
C LEU A 62 -6.44 6.03 -0.51
N ASN A 63 -7.32 6.88 -1.02
CA ASN A 63 -8.74 6.89 -0.62
C ASN A 63 -9.72 6.74 -1.79
N LEU A 64 -9.21 6.23 -2.92
CA LEU A 64 -10.03 5.83 -4.07
C LEU A 64 -11.15 4.88 -3.67
N ASN A 65 -12.29 4.95 -4.37
CA ASN A 65 -13.48 4.10 -4.16
C ASN A 65 -14.15 4.18 -2.78
N LYS A 66 -13.74 5.10 -1.89
CA LYS A 66 -14.32 5.21 -0.54
C LYS A 66 -15.45 6.22 -0.49
N LYS A 67 -16.41 5.94 0.39
CA LYS A 67 -17.32 6.96 0.93
C LYS A 67 -16.68 7.62 2.14
N ASP A 68 -17.09 8.86 2.43
CA ASP A 68 -16.56 9.65 3.53
C ASP A 68 -17.71 10.20 4.37
N ILE A 69 -17.64 9.93 5.66
CA ILE A 69 -18.47 10.57 6.67
C ILE A 69 -17.57 11.29 7.67
N ALA A 70 -17.97 12.50 8.04
CA ALA A 70 -17.23 13.34 8.97
C ALA A 70 -18.07 13.53 10.24
N MET A 71 -17.62 12.97 11.36
CA MET A 71 -18.38 12.91 12.62
C MET A 71 -17.49 13.03 13.86
N ASP A 72 -17.94 13.74 14.89
CA ASP A 72 -17.23 13.85 16.17
C ASP A 72 -17.48 12.62 17.05
N LEU A 73 -16.52 11.70 17.09
CA LEU A 73 -16.59 10.47 17.91
C LEU A 73 -16.67 10.72 19.42
N LYS A 74 -16.47 11.96 19.89
CA LYS A 74 -16.68 12.32 21.30
C LYS A 74 -18.14 12.60 21.62
N ASN A 75 -18.96 12.95 20.63
CA ASN A 75 -20.38 13.20 20.81
C ASN A 75 -21.13 11.88 21.12
N PRO A 76 -21.92 11.80 22.21
CA PRO A 76 -22.65 10.58 22.57
C PRO A 76 -23.63 10.07 21.51
N GLU A 77 -24.32 10.97 20.80
CA GLU A 77 -25.24 10.57 19.73
C GLU A 77 -24.46 9.96 18.55
N VAL A 78 -23.29 10.52 18.23
CA VAL A 78 -22.38 9.95 17.23
C VAL A 78 -21.90 8.56 17.64
N LYS A 79 -21.59 8.32 18.91
CA LYS A 79 -21.20 6.98 19.38
C LYS A 79 -22.28 5.94 19.16
N GLU A 80 -23.54 6.27 19.46
CA GLU A 80 -24.66 5.35 19.19
C GLU A 80 -24.85 5.15 17.68
N MET A 81 -24.69 6.18 16.85
CA MET A 81 -24.71 6.03 15.39
C MET A 81 -23.60 5.10 14.89
N ILE A 82 -22.37 5.22 15.41
CA ILE A 82 -21.25 4.34 15.06
C ILE A 82 -21.53 2.88 15.46
N LYS A 83 -22.10 2.65 16.65
CA LYS A 83 -22.52 1.33 17.09
C LYS A 83 -23.54 0.70 16.15
N GLU A 84 -24.54 1.45 15.69
CA GLU A 84 -25.51 0.95 14.71
C GLU A 84 -24.87 0.67 13.34
N LEU A 85 -23.86 1.45 12.93
CA LEU A 85 -23.08 1.15 11.74
C LEU A 85 -22.23 -0.12 11.91
N VAL A 86 -21.60 -0.34 13.07
CA VAL A 86 -20.83 -1.56 13.39
C VAL A 86 -21.71 -2.81 13.27
N LYS A 87 -22.94 -2.76 13.79
CA LYS A 87 -23.91 -3.88 13.69
C LYS A 87 -24.23 -4.27 12.26
N GLN A 88 -24.09 -3.33 11.32
CA GLN A 88 -24.35 -3.53 9.89
C GLN A 88 -23.07 -3.82 9.08
N SER A 89 -21.91 -3.80 9.72
CA SER A 89 -20.60 -3.91 9.05
C SER A 89 -19.99 -5.29 9.21
N ASP A 90 -19.17 -5.67 8.24
CA ASP A 90 -18.43 -6.93 8.21
C ASP A 90 -17.04 -6.77 8.82
N VAL A 91 -16.43 -5.60 8.60
CA VAL A 91 -15.07 -5.29 9.04
C VAL A 91 -15.01 -3.89 9.64
N VAL A 92 -14.28 -3.74 10.75
CA VAL A 92 -13.81 -2.46 11.28
C VAL A 92 -12.29 -2.45 11.22
N ILE A 93 -11.71 -1.38 10.68
CA ILE A 93 -10.26 -1.25 10.48
C ILE A 93 -9.80 0.06 11.12
N GLN A 94 -8.71 0.00 11.90
CA GLN A 94 -8.17 1.16 12.60
C GLN A 94 -6.64 1.08 12.69
N ASN A 95 -5.97 2.24 12.74
CA ASN A 95 -4.52 2.31 12.93
C ASN A 95 -4.07 3.32 13.99
N PHE A 96 -4.87 3.50 15.04
CA PHE A 96 -4.50 4.32 16.19
C PHE A 96 -3.51 3.60 17.10
N ALA A 97 -2.81 4.37 17.93
CA ALA A 97 -1.99 3.82 19.00
C ALA A 97 -2.83 2.87 19.89
N PRO A 98 -2.32 1.67 20.24
CA PRO A 98 -3.05 0.70 21.06
C PRO A 98 -3.65 1.32 22.32
N GLY A 99 -4.91 0.98 22.64
CA GLY A 99 -5.67 1.57 23.76
C GLY A 99 -6.56 2.76 23.37
N THR A 100 -6.38 3.34 22.17
CA THR A 100 -7.15 4.52 21.75
C THR A 100 -8.61 4.19 21.46
N MET A 101 -8.87 3.11 20.70
CA MET A 101 -10.23 2.70 20.37
C MET A 101 -10.98 2.21 21.61
N GLU A 102 -10.30 1.56 22.55
CA GLU A 102 -10.85 1.15 23.84
C GLU A 102 -11.34 2.36 24.64
N ARG A 103 -10.55 3.44 24.71
CA ARG A 103 -10.97 4.70 25.37
C ARG A 103 -12.14 5.39 24.69
N LEU A 104 -12.32 5.18 23.38
CA LEU A 104 -13.47 5.69 22.64
C LEU A 104 -14.73 4.84 22.84
N GLY A 105 -14.60 3.63 23.41
CA GLY A 105 -15.68 2.64 23.50
C GLY A 105 -15.87 1.85 22.21
N LEU A 106 -14.83 1.78 21.38
CA LEU A 106 -14.82 1.14 20.06
C LEU A 106 -13.74 0.05 19.96
N GLY A 107 -13.28 -0.49 21.09
CA GLY A 107 -12.33 -1.62 21.14
C GLY A 107 -12.98 -2.95 20.73
N TYR A 108 -12.16 -3.95 20.43
CA TYR A 108 -12.63 -5.23 19.88
C TYR A 108 -13.68 -5.92 20.76
N ASP A 109 -13.44 -6.03 22.07
CA ASP A 109 -14.37 -6.71 22.99
C ASP A 109 -15.77 -6.09 22.91
N GLN A 110 -15.83 -4.75 22.89
CA GLN A 110 -17.10 -4.02 22.79
C GLN A 110 -17.80 -4.25 21.44
N LEU A 111 -17.04 -4.23 20.34
CA LEU A 111 -17.58 -4.46 19.00
C LEU A 111 -18.07 -5.89 18.83
N GLN A 112 -17.38 -6.88 19.42
CA GLN A 112 -17.78 -8.28 19.39
C GLN A 112 -19.11 -8.51 20.11
N GLU A 113 -19.37 -7.80 21.22
CA GLU A 113 -20.66 -7.85 21.90
C GLU A 113 -21.79 -7.33 21.02
N TRP A 114 -21.56 -6.24 20.27
CA TRP A 114 -22.57 -5.67 19.37
C TRP A 114 -22.77 -6.51 18.11
N ASN A 115 -21.72 -7.12 17.60
CA ASN A 115 -21.71 -7.90 16.38
C ASN A 115 -20.70 -9.06 16.47
N PRO A 116 -21.14 -10.29 16.87
CA PRO A 116 -20.26 -11.45 16.97
C PRO A 116 -19.60 -11.90 15.66
N LYS A 117 -20.06 -11.38 14.51
CA LYS A 117 -19.50 -11.65 13.18
C LYS A 117 -18.41 -10.65 12.77
N ILE A 118 -18.18 -9.60 13.56
CA ILE A 118 -17.27 -8.51 13.19
C ILE A 118 -15.82 -8.98 13.09
N ILE A 119 -15.17 -8.60 11.99
CA ILE A 119 -13.72 -8.71 11.86
C ILE A 119 -13.12 -7.37 12.27
N TYR A 120 -12.26 -7.36 13.28
CA TYR A 120 -11.62 -6.13 13.78
C TYR A 120 -10.14 -6.15 13.45
N ALA A 121 -9.71 -5.32 12.50
CA ALA A 121 -8.30 -5.21 12.12
C ALA A 121 -7.65 -4.02 12.81
N ALA A 122 -6.72 -4.32 13.72
CA ALA A 122 -5.89 -3.35 14.41
C ALA A 122 -4.50 -3.30 13.75
N LEU A 123 -4.17 -2.15 13.18
CA LEU A 123 -2.94 -1.94 12.44
C LEU A 123 -2.02 -1.02 13.25
N SER A 124 -0.91 -1.54 13.78
CA SER A 124 0.00 -0.72 14.60
C SER A 124 1.46 -0.97 14.29
N GLY A 125 2.32 -0.04 14.72
CA GLY A 125 3.76 -0.14 14.50
C GLY A 125 4.38 -1.39 15.11
N PHE A 126 4.16 -1.57 16.40
CA PHE A 126 4.80 -2.58 17.24
C PHE A 126 3.80 -3.64 17.76
N GLY A 127 2.66 -3.82 17.10
CA GLY A 127 1.60 -4.74 17.52
C GLY A 127 0.73 -4.20 18.65
N GLN A 128 -0.31 -4.94 19.02
CA GLN A 128 -1.16 -4.62 20.18
C GLN A 128 -0.55 -5.09 21.51
N THR A 129 0.55 -5.84 21.45
CA THR A 129 1.26 -6.39 22.63
C THR A 129 2.77 -6.18 22.51
N GLY A 130 3.52 -6.54 23.55
CA GLY A 130 4.98 -6.40 23.59
C GLY A 130 5.46 -5.07 24.16
N PRO A 131 6.78 -4.96 24.45
CA PRO A 131 7.36 -3.85 25.21
C PRO A 131 7.28 -2.51 24.48
N TYR A 132 7.17 -2.52 23.14
CA TYR A 132 7.14 -1.30 22.31
C TYR A 132 5.73 -0.95 21.81
N SER A 133 4.70 -1.70 22.21
CA SER A 133 3.31 -1.50 21.77
C SER A 133 2.76 -0.08 21.98
N ARG A 134 3.33 0.69 22.91
CA ARG A 134 2.91 2.07 23.20
C ARG A 134 3.69 3.13 22.42
N TYR A 135 4.71 2.77 21.66
CA TYR A 135 5.48 3.72 20.87
C TYR A 135 4.84 4.00 19.51
N GLY A 136 4.97 5.25 19.06
CA GLY A 136 4.56 5.67 17.72
C GLY A 136 5.48 5.09 16.65
N SER A 137 4.93 4.86 15.46
CA SER A 137 5.65 4.31 14.32
C SER A 137 5.15 4.93 13.01
N TYR A 138 6.05 5.00 12.05
CA TYR A 138 5.83 5.29 10.64
C TYR A 138 6.67 4.30 9.82
N ALA A 139 6.48 4.21 8.50
CA ALA A 139 7.23 3.29 7.63
C ALA A 139 8.74 3.20 7.97
N VAL A 140 9.43 4.34 8.05
CA VAL A 140 10.88 4.42 8.30
C VAL A 140 11.31 3.84 9.66
N VAL A 141 10.43 3.86 10.67
CA VAL A 141 10.70 3.28 11.99
C VAL A 141 10.66 1.75 11.89
N ALA A 142 9.65 1.20 11.21
CA ALA A 142 9.53 -0.24 10.97
C ALA A 142 10.65 -0.76 10.06
N GLU A 143 11.03 0.00 9.04
CA GLU A 143 12.16 -0.30 8.14
C GLU A 143 13.49 -0.33 8.90
N ALA A 144 13.70 0.62 9.82
CA ALA A 144 14.93 0.69 10.60
C ALA A 144 15.10 -0.51 11.53
N ILE A 145 14.10 -0.80 12.37
CA ILE A 145 14.20 -1.88 13.36
C ILE A 145 14.20 -3.27 12.70
N SER A 146 13.54 -3.43 11.54
CA SER A 146 13.56 -4.69 10.80
C SER A 146 14.88 -4.95 10.05
N GLY A 147 15.79 -3.97 9.98
CA GLY A 147 17.10 -4.08 9.34
C GLY A 147 17.14 -3.67 7.87
N HIS A 148 16.03 -3.23 7.29
CA HIS A 148 15.96 -2.83 5.87
C HIS A 148 16.77 -1.57 5.58
N THR A 149 16.72 -0.57 6.44
CA THR A 149 17.48 0.69 6.29
C THR A 149 18.99 0.43 6.27
N TYR A 150 19.46 -0.48 7.13
CA TYR A 150 20.87 -0.86 7.16
C TYR A 150 21.28 -1.62 5.89
N ALA A 151 20.47 -2.61 5.48
CA ALA A 151 20.74 -3.41 4.29
C ALA A 151 20.74 -2.55 3.00
N THR A 152 19.85 -1.56 2.92
CA THR A 152 19.77 -0.62 1.79
C THR A 152 21.05 0.19 1.67
N GLY A 153 21.53 0.77 2.79
CA GLY A 153 22.80 1.50 2.82
C GLY A 153 23.99 0.63 2.39
N LYS A 154 24.13 -0.57 2.97
CA LYS A 154 25.21 -1.50 2.64
C LYS A 154 25.26 -1.96 1.18
N ASN A 155 24.12 -1.96 0.48
CA ASN A 155 24.08 -2.26 -0.95
C ASN A 155 24.56 -1.10 -1.84
N TYR A 156 24.50 0.14 -1.33
CA TYR A 156 24.97 1.34 -2.04
C TYR A 156 26.44 1.62 -1.71
N ASP A 157 26.76 1.77 -0.43
CA ASP A 157 28.10 1.99 0.10
C ASP A 157 28.29 1.08 1.31
N TYR A 158 29.17 0.10 1.17
CA TYR A 158 29.38 -0.90 2.21
C TYR A 158 29.99 -0.31 3.49
N GLU A 159 30.75 0.78 3.41
CA GLU A 159 31.31 1.46 4.60
C GLU A 159 30.51 2.72 4.98
N GLY A 160 29.50 3.06 4.18
CA GLY A 160 28.66 4.24 4.35
C GLY A 160 27.60 4.12 5.44
N PRO A 161 26.91 5.23 5.75
CA PRO A 161 25.79 5.22 6.69
C PRO A 161 24.58 4.44 6.12
N PRO A 162 23.64 4.01 6.98
CA PRO A 162 22.35 3.47 6.54
C PRO A 162 21.58 4.46 5.68
N ILE A 163 20.81 3.95 4.72
CA ILE A 163 20.01 4.75 3.79
C ILE A 163 18.56 4.25 3.88
N ASN A 164 17.61 5.18 3.97
CA ASN A 164 16.19 4.82 3.97
C ASN A 164 15.79 4.15 2.67
N MET A 165 14.79 3.29 2.74
CA MET A 165 14.20 2.71 1.54
C MET A 165 13.53 3.79 0.68
N ALA A 166 13.43 3.54 -0.62
CA ALA A 166 12.58 4.34 -1.47
C ALA A 166 11.09 4.03 -1.17
N GLY A 167 10.27 5.07 -1.10
CA GLY A 167 8.84 4.94 -0.79
C GLY A 167 8.57 4.63 0.69
N ALA A 168 7.38 4.09 0.97
CA ALA A 168 6.91 3.79 2.32
C ALA A 168 6.64 2.29 2.49
N LEU A 169 7.64 1.44 2.20
CA LEU A 169 7.44 -0.02 2.23
C LEU A 169 7.07 -0.51 3.64
N GLY A 170 7.58 0.16 4.68
CA GLY A 170 7.18 -0.07 6.07
C GLY A 170 5.71 0.22 6.39
N ASP A 171 4.95 0.86 5.49
CA ASP A 171 3.49 1.00 5.58
C ASP A 171 2.77 0.10 4.55
N LEU A 172 3.26 0.07 3.30
CA LEU A 172 2.63 -0.65 2.19
C LEU A 172 2.77 -2.17 2.30
N GLY A 173 3.90 -2.67 2.77
CA GLY A 173 4.13 -4.09 3.04
C GLY A 173 3.15 -4.65 4.07
N PRO A 174 3.10 -4.09 5.29
CA PRO A 174 2.13 -4.47 6.30
C PRO A 174 0.68 -4.35 5.82
N ALA A 175 0.35 -3.33 5.01
CA ALA A 175 -0.98 -3.15 4.45
C ALA A 175 -1.43 -4.33 3.56
N MET A 176 -0.52 -4.92 2.79
CA MET A 176 -0.82 -6.14 2.02
C MET A 176 -1.13 -7.32 2.92
N TYR A 177 -0.38 -7.51 4.02
CA TYR A 177 -0.68 -8.53 5.02
C TYR A 177 -2.05 -8.31 5.67
N ALA A 178 -2.40 -7.05 5.96
CA ALA A 178 -3.70 -6.71 6.51
C ALA A 178 -4.84 -7.06 5.56
N ALA A 179 -4.77 -6.64 4.30
CA ALA A 179 -5.81 -6.95 3.31
C ALA A 179 -5.95 -8.46 3.08
N PHE A 180 -4.83 -9.18 2.95
CA PHE A 180 -4.81 -10.65 2.85
C PHE A 180 -5.47 -11.31 4.07
N SER A 181 -5.12 -10.86 5.27
CA SER A 181 -5.63 -11.43 6.52
C SER A 181 -7.12 -11.15 6.73
N ILE A 182 -7.61 -9.99 6.29
CA ILE A 182 -9.04 -9.65 6.31
C ILE A 182 -9.81 -10.59 5.39
N VAL A 183 -9.35 -10.81 4.17
CA VAL A 183 -9.98 -11.78 3.24
C VAL A 183 -9.96 -13.20 3.83
N ALA A 184 -8.85 -13.60 4.47
CA ALA A 184 -8.77 -14.88 5.16
C ALA A 184 -9.75 -14.97 6.35
N ALA A 185 -9.92 -13.89 7.11
CA ALA A 185 -10.85 -13.81 8.23
C ALA A 185 -12.32 -13.83 7.78
N ILE A 186 -12.64 -13.23 6.62
CA ILE A 186 -13.96 -13.36 5.97
C ILE A 186 -14.23 -14.84 5.70
N ARG A 187 -13.27 -15.56 5.10
CA ARG A 187 -13.41 -17.00 4.84
C ARG A 187 -13.51 -17.83 6.12
N HIS A 188 -12.87 -17.42 7.22
CA HIS A 188 -13.09 -18.03 8.52
C HIS A 188 -14.54 -17.82 8.99
N ARG A 189 -15.01 -16.57 8.98
CA ARG A 189 -16.36 -16.19 9.40
C ARG A 189 -17.44 -16.88 8.58
N ASP A 190 -17.26 -17.05 7.28
CA ASP A 190 -18.23 -17.73 6.43
C ASP A 190 -18.38 -19.22 6.80
N LYS A 191 -17.32 -19.82 7.36
CA LYS A 191 -17.34 -21.21 7.84
C LYS A 191 -17.85 -21.36 9.27
N THR A 192 -17.55 -20.40 10.14
CA THR A 192 -17.81 -20.51 11.59
C THR A 192 -19.00 -19.69 12.06
N GLY A 193 -19.45 -18.74 11.26
CA GLY A 193 -20.41 -17.72 11.64
C GLY A 193 -19.88 -16.69 12.64
N ARG A 194 -18.55 -16.64 12.90
CA ARG A 194 -17.92 -15.76 13.88
C ARG A 194 -16.78 -14.95 13.27
N GLY A 195 -16.71 -13.67 13.66
CA GLY A 195 -15.57 -12.81 13.35
C GLY A 195 -14.43 -13.00 14.33
N GLN A 196 -13.35 -12.24 14.12
CA GLN A 196 -12.16 -12.27 14.98
C GLN A 196 -11.38 -10.95 14.91
N MET A 197 -10.53 -10.72 15.89
CA MET A 197 -9.52 -9.67 15.84
C MET A 197 -8.31 -10.10 15.02
N ILE A 198 -7.77 -9.16 14.25
CA ILE A 198 -6.51 -9.30 13.52
C ILE A 198 -5.58 -8.19 14.04
N ASP A 199 -4.43 -8.57 14.60
CA ASP A 199 -3.34 -7.66 14.95
C ASP A 199 -2.30 -7.71 13.84
N VAL A 200 -2.10 -6.60 13.14
CA VAL A 200 -1.07 -6.49 12.09
C VAL A 200 -0.04 -5.47 12.53
N CYS A 201 1.14 -5.99 12.85
CA CYS A 201 2.31 -5.24 13.29
C CYS A 201 3.19 -4.85 12.09
N GLN A 202 3.52 -3.56 11.94
CA GLN A 202 4.43 -3.08 10.89
C GLN A 202 5.81 -3.75 11.02
N VAL A 203 6.34 -3.84 12.25
CA VAL A 203 7.66 -4.42 12.49
C VAL A 203 7.68 -5.90 12.14
N ASP A 204 6.71 -6.69 12.59
CA ASP A 204 6.68 -8.14 12.36
C ASP A 204 6.61 -8.46 10.86
N THR A 205 5.77 -7.73 10.14
CA THR A 205 5.60 -7.89 8.69
C THR A 205 6.85 -7.47 7.93
N MET A 206 7.53 -6.38 8.33
CA MET A 206 8.81 -6.02 7.76
C MET A 206 9.91 -7.04 8.11
N VAL A 207 9.96 -7.59 9.32
CA VAL A 207 10.87 -8.69 9.64
C VAL A 207 10.61 -9.91 8.73
N ALA A 208 9.34 -10.23 8.45
CA ALA A 208 8.99 -11.30 7.52
C ALA A 208 9.47 -11.03 6.08
N PHE A 209 9.53 -9.77 5.64
CA PHE A 209 10.13 -9.41 4.34
C PHE A 209 11.65 -9.61 4.29
N ASN A 210 12.32 -9.65 5.45
CA ASN A 210 13.72 -10.02 5.56
C ASN A 210 13.97 -11.54 5.70
N CYS A 211 12.98 -12.39 5.38
CA CYS A 211 13.03 -13.84 5.60
C CYS A 211 14.35 -14.50 5.16
N CYS A 212 14.82 -14.23 3.95
CA CYS A 212 16.06 -14.82 3.43
C CYS A 212 17.30 -14.38 4.22
N ALA A 213 17.37 -13.11 4.62
CA ALA A 213 18.50 -12.58 5.37
C ALA A 213 18.51 -13.12 6.81
N SER A 214 17.36 -13.14 7.47
CA SER A 214 17.21 -13.66 8.83
C SER A 214 17.55 -15.15 8.90
N VAL A 215 17.03 -15.96 7.97
CA VAL A 215 17.34 -17.39 7.90
C VAL A 215 18.81 -17.63 7.55
N ALA A 216 19.38 -16.87 6.61
CA ALA A 216 20.79 -17.00 6.27
C ALA A 216 21.69 -16.65 7.45
N TYR A 217 21.40 -15.58 8.19
CA TYR A 217 22.14 -15.25 9.40
C TYR A 217 21.99 -16.35 10.45
N ASP A 218 20.80 -16.88 10.67
CA ASP A 218 20.60 -17.93 11.66
C ASP A 218 21.37 -19.22 11.33
N LEU A 219 21.42 -19.61 10.06
CA LEU A 219 22.13 -20.82 9.61
C LEU A 219 23.66 -20.66 9.62
N PHE A 220 24.16 -19.49 9.19
CA PHE A 220 25.60 -19.27 9.01
C PHE A 220 26.26 -18.51 10.16
N LYS A 221 25.47 -17.92 11.07
CA LYS A 221 25.89 -17.07 12.20
C LYS A 221 26.77 -15.89 11.78
N GLU A 222 26.55 -15.41 10.57
CA GLU A 222 27.33 -14.36 9.93
C GLU A 222 26.43 -13.53 9.01
N SER A 223 26.72 -12.23 8.89
CA SER A 223 25.97 -11.30 8.04
C SER A 223 25.88 -11.82 6.59
N PRO A 224 24.66 -11.97 6.03
CA PRO A 224 24.50 -12.36 4.63
C PRO A 224 25.06 -11.34 3.62
N ILE A 225 25.27 -10.09 4.04
CA ILE A 225 25.86 -9.06 3.19
C ILE A 225 27.39 -9.22 3.18
N ASP A 226 28.01 -9.45 4.33
CA ASP A 226 29.46 -9.60 4.46
C ASP A 226 29.91 -10.86 3.70
N ARG A 227 29.17 -11.96 3.89
CA ARG A 227 29.35 -13.19 3.10
C ARG A 227 29.18 -13.01 1.59
N ARG A 228 28.48 -11.97 1.14
CA ARG A 228 28.35 -11.64 -0.29
C ARG A 228 29.56 -10.86 -0.79
N GLN A 229 30.23 -10.08 0.06
CA GLN A 229 31.47 -9.38 -0.29
C GLN A 229 32.61 -10.37 -0.53
N ASP A 230 32.71 -11.41 0.30
CA ASP A 230 33.80 -12.40 0.20
C ASP A 230 33.63 -13.40 -0.95
N ARG A 231 32.47 -13.42 -1.61
CA ARG A 231 32.25 -14.31 -2.76
C ARG A 231 33.07 -13.83 -3.96
N PRO A 232 33.86 -14.71 -4.60
CA PRO A 232 34.54 -14.39 -5.85
C PRO A 232 33.54 -13.83 -6.87
N LYS A 233 33.86 -12.68 -7.45
CA LYS A 233 33.06 -12.08 -8.52
C LYS A 233 33.31 -12.86 -9.80
N ASP A 234 32.24 -13.31 -10.44
CA ASP A 234 32.32 -13.91 -11.77
C ASP A 234 32.55 -12.80 -12.81
N PRO A 235 33.70 -12.78 -13.52
CA PRO A 235 33.99 -11.74 -14.51
C PRO A 235 33.10 -11.84 -15.76
N GLN A 236 32.47 -13.00 -16.02
CA GLN A 236 31.56 -13.21 -17.15
C GLN A 236 30.12 -12.80 -16.81
N ARG A 237 29.86 -12.42 -15.56
CA ARG A 237 28.52 -12.04 -15.08
C ARG A 237 28.02 -10.74 -15.70
N ILE A 238 26.99 -10.85 -16.54
CA ILE A 238 26.29 -9.71 -17.14
C ILE A 238 25.07 -9.39 -16.26
N TRP A 239 25.31 -8.59 -15.22
CA TRP A 239 24.29 -8.20 -14.24
C TRP A 239 24.50 -6.77 -13.75
N GLY A 240 23.40 -6.09 -13.45
CA GLY A 240 23.38 -4.85 -12.68
C GLY A 240 22.82 -3.67 -13.46
N ILE A 241 23.11 -2.48 -12.93
CA ILE A 241 22.72 -1.21 -13.50
C ILE A 241 23.85 -0.72 -14.40
N LEU A 242 23.52 -0.40 -15.66
CA LEU A 242 24.46 0.10 -16.65
C LEU A 242 24.02 1.47 -17.17
N PRO A 243 24.93 2.44 -17.32
CA PRO A 243 24.61 3.73 -17.92
C PRO A 243 24.38 3.59 -19.43
N VAL A 244 23.48 4.42 -19.93
CA VAL A 244 23.17 4.61 -21.35
C VAL A 244 23.08 6.11 -21.64
N LYS A 245 22.85 6.51 -22.89
CA LYS A 245 22.90 7.92 -23.32
C LYS A 245 21.99 8.86 -22.53
N ASP A 246 20.81 8.38 -22.11
CA ASP A 246 19.73 9.17 -21.49
C ASP A 246 19.26 8.57 -20.15
N GLY A 247 20.14 7.85 -19.44
CA GLY A 247 19.85 7.31 -18.10
C GLY A 247 20.51 5.96 -17.84
N TRP A 248 19.74 5.00 -17.34
CA TRP A 248 20.24 3.68 -16.95
C TRP A 248 19.33 2.55 -17.39
N ILE A 249 19.91 1.36 -17.53
CA ILE A 249 19.21 0.10 -17.77
C ILE A 249 19.60 -0.93 -16.70
N GLN A 250 18.61 -1.67 -16.20
CA GLN A 250 18.82 -2.82 -15.34
C GLN A 250 18.92 -4.07 -16.19
N ILE A 251 19.92 -4.91 -15.92
CA ILE A 251 20.04 -6.26 -16.48
C ILE A 251 20.07 -7.27 -15.33
N ALA A 252 19.31 -8.36 -15.47
CA ALA A 252 19.26 -9.45 -14.52
C ALA A 252 19.23 -10.80 -15.25
N GLY A 253 19.87 -11.80 -14.66
CA GLY A 253 19.82 -13.20 -15.09
C GLY A 253 20.78 -13.53 -16.24
N GLU A 254 21.53 -14.62 -16.06
CA GLU A 254 22.38 -15.20 -17.08
C GLU A 254 21.67 -16.40 -17.71
N ARG A 255 20.89 -16.14 -18.75
CA ARG A 255 20.30 -17.22 -19.54
C ARG A 255 21.32 -17.66 -20.58
N SER A 256 21.71 -18.94 -20.60
CA SER A 256 22.72 -19.46 -21.53
C SER A 256 22.42 -19.09 -23.00
N LYS A 257 21.15 -19.15 -23.41
CA LYS A 257 20.72 -18.74 -24.75
C LYS A 257 20.95 -17.25 -25.04
N ALA A 258 20.77 -16.37 -24.06
CA ALA A 258 21.03 -14.94 -24.23
C ALA A 258 22.52 -14.66 -24.37
N ILE A 259 23.36 -15.37 -23.61
CA ILE A 259 24.82 -15.33 -23.71
C ILE A 259 25.28 -15.82 -25.10
N GLU A 260 24.75 -16.94 -25.59
CA GLU A 260 25.07 -17.46 -26.94
C GLU A 260 24.65 -16.49 -28.05
N ASN A 261 23.47 -15.88 -27.94
CA ASN A 261 23.02 -14.87 -28.89
C ASN A 261 23.93 -13.64 -28.88
N LEU A 262 24.37 -13.20 -27.70
CA LEU A 262 25.30 -12.08 -27.57
C LEU A 262 26.67 -12.39 -28.19
N LYS A 263 27.22 -13.59 -27.96
CA LYS A 263 28.46 -14.06 -28.60
C LYS A 263 28.37 -14.00 -30.12
N LYS A 264 27.26 -14.48 -30.69
CA LYS A 264 26.99 -14.42 -32.14
C LYS A 264 26.81 -12.99 -32.66
N GLU A 265 26.09 -12.15 -31.91
CA GLU A 265 25.84 -10.75 -32.28
C GLU A 265 27.12 -9.92 -32.27
N LEU A 266 28.04 -10.19 -31.34
CA LEU A 266 29.32 -9.49 -31.23
C LEU A 266 30.47 -10.19 -31.98
N ASP A 267 30.23 -11.37 -32.54
CA ASP A 267 31.21 -12.22 -33.23
C ASP A 267 32.45 -12.54 -32.37
N VAL A 268 32.21 -13.07 -31.18
CA VAL A 268 33.24 -13.39 -30.16
C VAL A 268 32.95 -14.71 -29.44
N ASP A 269 34.00 -15.38 -28.99
CA ASP A 269 33.88 -16.64 -28.23
C ASP A 269 33.51 -16.42 -26.76
N GLU A 270 33.85 -15.26 -26.19
CA GLU A 270 33.61 -14.88 -24.81
C GLU A 270 32.99 -13.49 -24.71
N VAL A 271 32.14 -13.30 -23.71
CA VAL A 271 31.44 -12.04 -23.44
C VAL A 271 31.52 -11.71 -21.96
N ASN A 272 31.52 -10.42 -21.66
CA ASN A 272 31.48 -9.91 -20.30
C ASN A 272 30.63 -8.63 -20.24
N LYS A 273 30.49 -8.10 -19.02
CA LYS A 273 29.71 -6.89 -18.75
C LYS A 273 30.26 -5.65 -19.47
N ASP A 274 31.58 -5.52 -19.60
CA ASP A 274 32.21 -4.35 -20.20
C ASP A 274 31.95 -4.28 -21.71
N MET A 275 31.91 -5.42 -22.38
CA MET A 275 31.54 -5.50 -23.81
C MET A 275 30.08 -5.06 -24.03
N VAL A 276 29.17 -5.45 -23.13
CA VAL A 276 27.78 -4.98 -23.15
C VAL A 276 27.71 -3.48 -22.91
N LEU A 277 28.43 -2.98 -21.89
CA LEU A 277 28.49 -1.56 -21.56
C LEU A 277 28.99 -0.73 -22.75
N GLU A 278 30.08 -1.15 -23.39
CA GLU A 278 30.63 -0.47 -24.56
C GLU A 278 29.63 -0.42 -25.72
N ARG A 279 28.86 -1.49 -25.91
CA ARG A 279 27.84 -1.57 -26.96
C ARG A 279 26.66 -0.62 -26.72
N ILE A 280 26.21 -0.48 -25.46
CA ILE A 280 24.98 0.25 -25.14
C ILE A 280 25.20 1.69 -24.69
N LYS A 281 26.43 2.12 -24.35
CA LYS A 281 26.68 3.45 -23.75
C LYS A 281 26.14 4.65 -24.55
N ASN A 282 26.05 4.51 -25.88
CA ASN A 282 25.54 5.55 -26.78
C ASN A 282 24.09 5.33 -27.24
N MET A 283 23.48 4.20 -26.84
CA MET A 283 22.08 3.93 -27.07
C MET A 283 21.22 4.69 -26.07
N THR A 284 20.00 5.04 -26.45
CA THR A 284 18.96 5.45 -25.50
C THR A 284 18.48 4.25 -24.68
N ARG A 285 17.78 4.49 -23.56
CA ARG A 285 17.10 3.48 -22.74
C ARG A 285 16.27 2.53 -23.57
N LYS A 286 15.50 3.07 -24.53
CA LYS A 286 14.65 2.28 -25.44
C LYS A 286 15.48 1.40 -26.38
N GLU A 287 16.49 1.96 -27.05
CA GLU A 287 17.34 1.20 -27.97
C GLU A 287 18.10 0.08 -27.26
N ALA A 288 18.65 0.36 -26.07
CA ALA A 288 19.33 -0.64 -25.26
C ALA A 288 18.38 -1.75 -24.79
N PHE A 289 17.18 -1.39 -24.34
CA PHE A 289 16.14 -2.36 -23.97
C PHE A 289 15.76 -3.26 -25.15
N ASP A 290 15.43 -2.66 -26.31
CA ASP A 290 15.03 -3.41 -27.50
C ASP A 290 16.12 -4.39 -27.95
N TRP A 291 17.38 -3.97 -27.92
CA TRP A 291 18.53 -4.82 -28.29
C TRP A 291 18.74 -5.97 -27.30
N LEU A 292 18.82 -5.68 -26.00
CA LEU A 292 19.03 -6.69 -24.95
C LEU A 292 17.86 -7.69 -24.86
N ALA A 293 16.62 -7.19 -24.92
CA ALA A 293 15.42 -8.03 -24.88
C ALA A 293 15.34 -8.96 -26.09
N LYS A 294 15.72 -8.49 -27.29
CA LYS A 294 15.81 -9.31 -28.50
C LYS A 294 16.83 -10.45 -28.37
N LEU A 295 17.95 -10.20 -27.68
CA LEU A 295 18.93 -11.24 -27.38
C LEU A 295 18.44 -12.23 -26.31
N GLY A 296 17.43 -11.85 -25.52
CA GLY A 296 16.78 -12.69 -24.52
C GLY A 296 17.21 -12.39 -23.09
N PHE A 297 17.89 -11.26 -22.84
CA PHE A 297 18.20 -10.81 -21.49
C PHE A 297 16.94 -10.30 -20.78
N PRO A 298 16.72 -10.68 -19.51
CA PRO A 298 15.83 -9.95 -18.63
C PRO A 298 16.42 -8.56 -18.33
N CYS A 299 15.82 -7.54 -18.92
CA CYS A 299 16.26 -6.16 -18.76
C CYS A 299 15.08 -5.21 -18.71
N ALA A 300 15.29 -4.02 -18.15
CA ALA A 300 14.31 -2.94 -18.14
C ALA A 300 14.99 -1.58 -18.07
N PRO A 301 14.46 -0.55 -18.76
CA PRO A 301 14.88 0.82 -18.51
C PRO A 301 14.61 1.19 -17.05
N ILE A 302 15.48 2.00 -16.45
CA ILE A 302 15.26 2.54 -15.11
C ILE A 302 14.58 3.91 -15.27
N TYR A 303 13.43 4.04 -14.63
CA TYR A 303 12.57 5.21 -14.68
C TYR A 303 12.53 5.93 -13.34
N GLU A 304 12.33 7.25 -13.40
CA GLU A 304 11.65 7.95 -12.31
C GLU A 304 10.16 7.56 -12.30
N ALA A 305 9.51 7.61 -11.13
CA ALA A 305 8.17 7.04 -10.97
C ALA A 305 7.12 7.61 -11.94
N TYR A 306 7.20 8.90 -12.31
CA TYR A 306 6.26 9.51 -13.26
C TYR A 306 6.50 9.08 -14.72
N GLU A 307 7.73 8.72 -15.11
CA GLU A 307 8.02 8.29 -16.49
C GLU A 307 7.31 6.98 -16.83
N ALA A 308 7.08 6.13 -15.81
CA ALA A 308 6.33 4.88 -15.92
C ALA A 308 4.87 5.08 -16.40
N ILE A 309 4.31 6.29 -16.28
CA ILE A 309 2.98 6.62 -16.84
C ILE A 309 2.96 6.47 -18.35
N ASP A 310 4.09 6.74 -19.01
CA ASP A 310 4.16 6.76 -20.46
C ASP A 310 4.69 5.47 -21.10
N ASP A 311 5.13 4.51 -20.29
CA ASP A 311 5.67 3.24 -20.75
C ASP A 311 4.64 2.42 -21.56
N PRO A 312 4.99 1.93 -22.77
CA PRO A 312 4.06 1.18 -23.61
C PRO A 312 3.55 -0.11 -22.99
N HIS A 313 4.37 -0.80 -22.19
CA HIS A 313 3.96 -2.03 -21.51
C HIS A 313 2.97 -1.73 -20.39
N LEU A 314 3.23 -0.70 -19.58
CA LEU A 314 2.31 -0.30 -18.50
C LEU A 314 0.98 0.25 -19.04
N LYS A 315 1.00 0.98 -20.17
CA LYS A 315 -0.20 1.37 -20.92
C LYS A 315 -0.99 0.16 -21.41
N ALA A 316 -0.33 -0.81 -22.06
CA ALA A 316 -0.97 -2.04 -22.54
C ALA A 316 -1.53 -2.91 -21.41
N ARG A 317 -0.98 -2.79 -20.19
CA ARG A 317 -1.48 -3.44 -18.98
C ARG A 317 -2.52 -2.64 -18.21
N GLU A 318 -2.93 -1.48 -18.74
CA GLU A 318 -3.95 -0.60 -18.17
C GLU A 318 -3.63 -0.25 -16.71
N MET A 319 -2.35 0.03 -16.43
CA MET A 319 -1.89 0.33 -15.07
C MET A 319 -2.21 1.75 -14.61
N TRP A 320 -2.77 2.59 -15.48
CA TRP A 320 -3.16 3.96 -15.17
C TRP A 320 -4.59 4.19 -15.62
N VAL A 321 -5.39 4.78 -14.74
CA VAL A 321 -6.80 5.09 -14.97
C VAL A 321 -7.04 6.55 -14.65
N GLU A 322 -7.90 7.20 -15.44
CA GLU A 322 -8.30 8.59 -15.22
C GLU A 322 -9.48 8.63 -14.25
N VAL A 323 -9.39 9.50 -13.25
CA VAL A 323 -10.48 9.81 -12.32
C VAL A 323 -10.76 11.31 -12.36
N ASP A 324 -12.00 11.71 -12.10
CA ASP A 324 -12.42 13.12 -12.10
C ASP A 324 -12.80 13.54 -10.68
N HIS A 325 -11.88 14.19 -9.98
CA HIS A 325 -12.05 14.58 -8.58
C HIS A 325 -12.66 15.97 -8.47
N LYS A 326 -13.63 16.15 -7.57
CA LYS A 326 -14.38 17.41 -7.43
C LYS A 326 -13.52 18.66 -7.21
N ALA A 327 -12.41 18.54 -6.48
CA ALA A 327 -11.47 19.66 -6.28
C ALA A 327 -10.27 19.63 -7.23
N ALA A 328 -9.78 18.44 -7.60
CA ALA A 328 -8.50 18.29 -8.29
C ALA A 328 -8.65 18.13 -9.82
N GLY A 329 -9.90 18.03 -10.29
CA GLY A 329 -10.23 17.71 -11.68
C GLY A 329 -9.74 16.34 -12.11
N LYS A 330 -9.60 16.19 -13.43
CA LYS A 330 -9.16 14.97 -14.09
C LYS A 330 -7.68 14.72 -13.87
N HIS A 331 -7.35 13.54 -13.34
CA HIS A 331 -5.97 13.10 -13.17
C HIS A 331 -5.86 11.58 -13.24
N LYS A 332 -4.62 11.08 -13.40
CA LYS A 332 -4.35 9.64 -13.44
C LYS A 332 -3.94 9.11 -12.08
N VAL A 333 -4.40 7.90 -11.78
CA VAL A 333 -3.98 7.13 -10.61
C VAL A 333 -3.58 5.71 -11.04
N PRO A 334 -2.73 5.01 -10.26
CA PRO A 334 -2.48 3.59 -10.50
C PRO A 334 -3.78 2.79 -10.47
N ASN A 335 -3.94 1.87 -11.41
CA ASN A 335 -5.03 0.91 -11.41
C ASN A 335 -4.70 -0.28 -10.49
N PHE A 336 -5.71 -1.08 -10.15
CA PHE A 336 -5.51 -2.30 -9.37
C PHE A 336 -4.52 -3.24 -10.09
N PRO A 337 -3.42 -3.64 -9.42
CA PRO A 337 -2.27 -4.25 -10.10
C PRO A 337 -2.48 -5.71 -10.49
N VAL A 338 -3.43 -6.41 -9.87
CA VAL A 338 -3.69 -7.84 -10.13
C VAL A 338 -4.86 -7.99 -11.12
N LYS A 339 -4.63 -8.74 -12.20
CA LYS A 339 -5.63 -8.97 -13.25
C LYS A 339 -6.35 -10.30 -13.02
N PHE A 340 -7.51 -10.24 -12.36
CA PHE A 340 -8.43 -11.39 -12.26
C PHE A 340 -9.18 -11.58 -13.58
N SER A 341 -9.35 -12.84 -14.00
CA SER A 341 -10.02 -13.16 -15.27
C SER A 341 -11.53 -12.94 -15.25
N GLU A 342 -12.18 -13.03 -14.08
CA GLU A 342 -13.64 -12.96 -13.94
C GLU A 342 -14.12 -11.80 -13.07
N THR A 343 -13.34 -11.40 -12.06
CA THR A 343 -13.70 -10.37 -11.08
C THR A 343 -12.58 -9.33 -10.96
N PRO A 344 -12.31 -8.52 -12.01
CA PRO A 344 -11.24 -7.54 -11.99
C PRO A 344 -11.43 -6.55 -10.84
N GLY A 345 -10.33 -6.14 -10.22
CA GLY A 345 -10.32 -4.96 -9.35
C GLY A 345 -10.38 -3.69 -10.20
N GLU A 346 -11.07 -2.67 -9.72
CA GLU A 346 -11.35 -1.47 -10.50
C GLU A 346 -11.27 -0.22 -9.63
N VAL A 347 -10.70 0.86 -10.17
CA VAL A 347 -10.89 2.22 -9.65
C VAL A 347 -12.11 2.80 -10.36
N VAL A 348 -13.18 3.05 -9.62
CA VAL A 348 -14.46 3.54 -10.14
C VAL A 348 -14.81 4.95 -9.66
N SER A 349 -14.17 5.42 -8.58
CA SER A 349 -14.35 6.79 -8.10
C SER A 349 -13.04 7.36 -7.53
N PRO A 350 -12.85 8.68 -7.63
CA PRO A 350 -11.71 9.34 -6.97
C PRO A 350 -11.86 9.27 -5.44
N ALA A 351 -10.86 9.79 -4.72
CA ALA A 351 -10.97 10.01 -3.29
C ALA A 351 -12.14 10.95 -2.95
N PRO A 352 -12.81 10.78 -1.80
CA PRO A 352 -13.94 11.61 -1.42
C PRO A 352 -13.54 12.96 -0.78
N MET A 353 -14.36 13.98 -0.99
CA MET A 353 -14.31 15.22 -0.20
C MET A 353 -14.68 14.94 1.27
N LEU A 354 -14.22 15.78 2.19
CA LEU A 354 -14.52 15.64 3.62
C LEU A 354 -16.03 15.79 3.87
N GLY A 355 -16.65 14.76 4.43
CA GLY A 355 -18.07 14.70 4.69
C GLY A 355 -18.92 14.59 3.43
N GLN A 356 -18.36 14.16 2.29
CA GLN A 356 -19.08 14.08 1.02
C GLN A 356 -20.36 13.24 1.11
N HIS A 357 -20.30 12.15 1.87
CA HIS A 357 -21.35 11.14 1.92
C HIS A 357 -22.04 11.08 3.28
N THR A 358 -21.78 12.03 4.19
CA THR A 358 -22.31 12.04 5.56
C THR A 358 -23.83 11.91 5.59
N ARG A 359 -24.57 12.83 4.95
CA ARG A 359 -26.04 12.78 4.95
C ARG A 359 -26.57 11.55 4.21
N GLU A 360 -25.98 11.18 3.06
CA GLU A 360 -26.39 9.99 2.30
C GLU A 360 -26.31 8.72 3.16
N VAL A 361 -25.17 8.49 3.81
CA VAL A 361 -24.93 7.30 4.62
C VAL A 361 -25.83 7.28 5.85
N LEU A 362 -25.95 8.39 6.58
CA LEU A 362 -26.77 8.46 7.79
C LEU A 362 -28.27 8.27 7.48
N LYS A 363 -28.78 8.84 6.39
CA LYS A 363 -30.15 8.58 5.92
C LYS A 363 -30.35 7.12 5.56
N LYS A 364 -29.50 6.58 4.68
CA LYS A 364 -29.68 5.26 4.09
C LYS A 364 -29.48 4.12 5.10
N LYS A 365 -28.52 4.25 6.01
CA LYS A 365 -28.13 3.19 6.95
C LYS A 365 -28.80 3.32 8.31
N LEU A 366 -29.09 4.54 8.76
CA LEU A 366 -29.60 4.80 10.11
C LEU A 366 -31.01 5.43 10.12
N GLY A 367 -31.58 5.74 8.96
CA GLY A 367 -32.94 6.29 8.87
C GLY A 367 -33.07 7.72 9.40
N LYS A 368 -31.97 8.47 9.54
CA LYS A 368 -31.98 9.84 10.05
C LYS A 368 -32.78 10.78 9.14
N THR A 369 -33.61 11.64 9.71
CA THR A 369 -34.36 12.65 8.95
C THR A 369 -33.51 13.88 8.63
N ASP A 370 -33.97 14.74 7.72
CA ASP A 370 -33.27 16.00 7.43
C ASP A 370 -33.20 16.92 8.65
N GLU A 371 -34.24 16.94 9.48
CA GLU A 371 -34.27 17.74 10.71
C GLU A 371 -33.24 17.27 11.74
N GLU A 372 -33.08 15.94 11.91
CA GLU A 372 -32.05 15.39 12.79
C GLU A 372 -30.65 15.72 12.28
N LEU A 373 -30.41 15.59 10.98
CA LEU A 373 -29.12 15.88 10.36
C LEU A 373 -28.77 17.36 10.44
N ASP A 374 -29.74 18.25 10.23
CA ASP A 374 -29.55 19.70 10.39
C ASP A 374 -29.21 20.06 11.83
N SER A 375 -29.82 19.39 12.81
CA SER A 375 -29.50 19.55 14.22
C SER A 375 -28.06 19.11 14.53
N LEU A 376 -27.65 17.94 14.04
CA LEU A 376 -26.30 17.40 14.22
C LEU A 376 -25.24 18.29 13.56
N GLU A 377 -25.50 18.82 12.37
CA GLU A 377 -24.60 19.73 11.66
C GLU A 377 -24.45 21.05 12.43
N LYS A 378 -25.55 21.63 12.93
CA LYS A 378 -25.53 22.84 13.76
C LYS A 378 -24.73 22.66 15.06
N GLN A 379 -24.73 21.46 15.63
CA GLN A 379 -23.95 21.14 16.83
C GLN A 379 -22.47 20.88 16.53
N GLY A 380 -22.07 20.82 15.26
CA GLY A 380 -20.72 20.41 14.85
C GLY A 380 -20.45 18.91 15.06
N ALA A 381 -21.50 18.13 15.34
CA ALA A 381 -21.39 16.69 15.56
C ALA A 381 -21.10 15.94 14.25
N ILE A 382 -21.53 16.49 13.11
CA ILE A 382 -21.26 15.99 11.77
C ILE A 382 -20.90 17.13 10.82
N ILE A 383 -20.21 16.81 9.73
CA ILE A 383 -19.96 17.74 8.61
C ILE A 383 -20.50 17.13 7.32
N GLN A 384 -21.20 17.95 6.54
CA GLN A 384 -21.60 17.64 5.18
C GLN A 384 -20.82 18.54 4.21
N TRP A 385 -20.17 17.93 3.22
CA TRP A 385 -19.56 18.67 2.13
C TRP A 385 -20.63 19.44 1.34
N LYS A 386 -20.29 20.66 0.92
CA LYS A 386 -21.14 21.54 0.10
C LYS A 386 -20.37 21.86 -1.18
N GLU A 387 -21.07 21.73 -2.32
CA GLU A 387 -20.54 21.94 -3.67
C GLU A 387 -20.26 23.41 -4.00
#